data_AF-A0A923SEJ7-F1
#
_entry.id   AF-A0A923SEJ7-F1
#
_cell.length_a   1.000
_cell.length_b   1.000
_cell.length_c   1.000
_cell.angle_alpha   90.00
_cell.angle_beta   90.00
_cell.angle_gamma   90.00
#
_symmetry.space_group_name_H-M   'P 1'
#
loop_
_entity.id
_entity.type
_entity.pdbx_description
1 polymer ?
#
loop_
_entity_poly.entity_id
_entity_poly.type
_entity_poly.pdbx_seq_one_letter_code
_entity_poly.pdbx_strand_id
1 'polypeptide(L)'
;MLALNEWLFRWLEFAPGINFVYLPAGMRLLCTLLFAEAGAVGLLAVSWAVSFLLFFPGQFERPFVGGIIAAAAPYSVYRLARWRYGLHASLANLTAPRLLVLVFAYSVASPLLHHLYFAWAGQDALLRSFLAMFVGDLAGTLLVIYGIKALLSLVPAPILRTGV
;
A
#
# COMPACT_ATOMS: atom_id res chain seq x y z
N MET A 1 26.35 -9.29 1.81
CA MET A 1 25.21 -8.48 1.29
C MET A 1 23.91 -9.27 1.25
N LEU A 2 23.87 -10.52 0.77
CA LEU A 2 22.66 -11.38 0.85
C LEU A 2 22.23 -11.75 2.28
N ALA A 3 23.19 -12.04 3.17
CA ALA A 3 22.88 -12.49 4.53
C ALA A 3 22.19 -11.43 5.41
N LEU A 4 22.52 -10.14 5.26
CA LEU A 4 21.90 -9.07 6.05
C LEU A 4 20.47 -8.79 5.56
N ASN A 5 20.26 -8.86 4.24
CA ASN A 5 18.94 -8.69 3.64
C ASN A 5 18.03 -9.88 4.01
N GLU A 6 18.51 -11.12 3.85
CA GLU A 6 17.75 -12.29 4.27
C GLU A 6 17.51 -12.33 5.78
N TRP A 7 18.48 -11.89 6.60
CA TRP A 7 18.29 -11.83 8.04
C TRP A 7 17.20 -10.81 8.42
N LEU A 8 17.28 -9.58 7.90
CA LEU A 8 16.28 -8.55 8.18
C LEU A 8 14.90 -8.94 7.64
N PHE A 9 14.81 -9.50 6.43
CA PHE A 9 13.54 -9.94 5.85
C PHE A 9 12.94 -11.15 6.57
N ARG A 10 13.73 -12.10 7.08
CA ARG A 10 13.21 -13.23 7.89
C ARG A 10 12.57 -12.80 9.20
N TRP A 11 13.04 -11.73 9.83
CA TRP A 11 12.41 -11.20 11.05
C TRP A 11 11.11 -10.46 10.76
N LEU A 12 10.96 -9.93 9.54
CA LEU A 12 9.78 -9.21 9.11
C LEU A 12 8.76 -10.09 8.39
N GLU A 13 9.14 -11.24 7.85
CA GLU A 13 8.24 -12.11 7.08
C GLU A 13 7.49 -13.08 8.01
N PHE A 14 6.17 -12.91 8.11
CA PHE A 14 5.30 -13.80 8.87
C PHE A 14 4.92 -15.04 8.04
N ALA A 15 4.65 -14.84 6.75
CA ALA A 15 4.38 -15.86 5.75
C ALA A 15 4.71 -15.30 4.36
N PRO A 16 4.87 -16.12 3.31
CA PRO A 16 5.12 -15.62 1.96
C PRO A 16 4.07 -14.58 1.53
N GLY A 17 4.51 -13.33 1.38
CA GLY A 17 3.65 -12.19 1.04
C GLY A 17 2.98 -11.46 2.22
N ILE A 18 3.19 -11.90 3.47
CA ILE A 18 2.72 -11.24 4.70
C ILE A 18 3.95 -10.83 5.52
N ASN A 19 4.16 -9.52 5.65
CA ASN A 19 5.29 -8.95 6.39
C ASN A 19 4.80 -8.06 7.53
N PHE A 20 5.48 -8.07 8.68
CA PHE A 20 5.23 -7.18 9.82
C PHE A 20 5.51 -5.70 9.50
N VAL A 21 6.31 -5.42 8.46
CA VAL A 21 6.36 -4.10 7.81
C VAL A 21 6.31 -4.31 6.31
N TYR A 22 5.24 -3.84 5.68
CA TYR A 22 5.04 -3.98 4.24
C TYR A 22 5.06 -2.61 3.55
N LEU A 23 6.25 -2.11 3.20
CA LEU A 23 6.42 -0.82 2.53
C LEU A 23 5.60 -0.64 1.24
N PRO A 24 5.39 -1.68 0.39
CA PRO A 24 4.53 -1.55 -0.78
C PRO A 24 3.10 -1.09 -0.44
N ALA A 25 2.60 -1.36 0.77
CA ALA A 25 1.30 -0.89 1.23
C ALA A 25 1.21 0.64 1.16
N GLY A 26 2.22 1.35 1.70
CA GLY A 26 2.25 2.80 1.68
C GLY A 26 2.33 3.38 0.28
N MET A 27 3.16 2.79 -0.57
CA MET A 27 3.30 3.21 -1.96
C MET A 27 1.99 3.03 -2.74
N ARG A 28 1.28 1.92 -2.54
CA ARG A 28 -0.03 1.66 -3.18
C ARG A 28 -1.06 2.72 -2.82
N LEU A 29 -1.19 3.03 -1.54
CA LEU A 29 -2.11 4.08 -1.09
C LEU A 29 -1.71 5.44 -1.69
N LEU A 30 -0.44 5.84 -1.55
CA LEU A 30 0.03 7.14 -2.02
C LEU A 30 -0.10 7.31 -3.54
N CYS A 31 0.33 6.32 -4.33
CA CYS A 31 0.21 6.38 -5.79
C CYS A 31 -1.27 6.53 -6.20
N THR A 32 -2.19 5.86 -5.52
CA THR A 32 -3.62 5.96 -5.84
C THR A 32 -4.21 7.30 -5.41
N LEU A 33 -3.77 7.87 -4.29
CA LEU A 33 -4.19 9.21 -3.89
C LEU A 33 -3.66 10.28 -4.86
N LEU A 34 -2.40 10.17 -5.29
CA LEU A 34 -1.74 11.13 -6.18
C LEU A 34 -2.21 11.04 -7.63
N PHE A 35 -2.39 9.84 -8.14
CA PHE A 35 -2.65 9.59 -9.57
C PHE A 35 -4.04 9.03 -9.85
N ALA A 36 -4.89 8.90 -8.83
CA ALA A 36 -6.28 8.49 -8.96
C ALA A 36 -6.44 7.17 -9.78
N GLU A 37 -7.29 7.17 -10.79
CA GLU A 37 -7.53 6.03 -11.68
C GLU A 37 -6.24 5.59 -12.41
N ALA A 38 -5.40 6.53 -12.85
CA ALA A 38 -4.13 6.19 -13.49
C ALA A 38 -3.17 5.49 -12.51
N GLY A 39 -3.20 5.90 -11.22
CA GLY A 39 -2.48 5.21 -10.15
C GLY A 39 -2.93 3.77 -9.98
N ALA A 40 -4.25 3.52 -9.95
CA ALA A 40 -4.80 2.17 -9.83
C ALA A 40 -4.42 1.27 -11.02
N VAL A 41 -4.46 1.79 -12.25
CA VAL A 41 -4.05 1.04 -13.45
C VAL A 41 -2.55 0.73 -13.42
N GLY A 42 -1.71 1.69 -13.05
CA GLY A 42 -0.27 1.47 -12.88
C GLY A 42 0.04 0.43 -11.81
N LEU A 43 -0.68 0.47 -10.68
CA LEU A 43 -0.56 -0.52 -9.61
C LEU A 43 -0.97 -1.92 -10.05
N LEU A 44 -2.03 -2.05 -10.85
CA LEU A 44 -2.44 -3.33 -11.41
C LEU A 44 -1.35 -3.90 -12.33
N ALA A 45 -0.86 -3.08 -13.26
CA ALA A 45 0.17 -3.48 -14.21
C ALA A 45 1.47 -3.91 -13.51
N VAL A 46 1.98 -3.09 -12.58
CA VAL A 46 3.21 -3.44 -11.85
C VAL A 46 3.01 -4.64 -10.93
N SER A 47 1.85 -4.76 -10.28
CA SER A 47 1.57 -5.90 -9.41
C SER A 47 1.51 -7.19 -10.21
N TRP A 48 0.84 -7.20 -11.37
CA TRP A 48 0.87 -8.36 -12.26
C TRP A 48 2.27 -8.66 -12.77
N ALA A 49 2.99 -7.67 -13.30
CA ALA A 49 4.35 -7.87 -13.79
C ALA A 49 5.24 -8.52 -12.72
N VAL A 50 5.24 -7.99 -11.50
CA VAL A 50 6.04 -8.52 -10.39
C VAL A 50 5.51 -9.88 -9.91
N SER A 51 4.20 -10.05 -9.75
CA SER A 51 3.62 -11.29 -9.23
C SER A 51 3.78 -12.47 -10.20
N PHE A 52 3.58 -12.26 -11.50
CA PHE A 52 3.75 -13.31 -12.51
C PHE A 52 5.22 -13.65 -12.77
N LEU A 53 6.11 -12.65 -12.79
CA LEU A 53 7.51 -12.87 -13.14
C LEU A 53 8.38 -13.27 -11.95
N LEU A 54 8.10 -12.76 -10.75
CA LEU A 54 9.00 -12.88 -9.60
C LEU A 54 8.41 -13.70 -8.45
N PHE A 55 7.16 -13.46 -8.04
CA PHE A 55 6.63 -14.10 -6.82
C PHE A 55 5.99 -15.47 -7.05
N PHE A 56 5.25 -15.66 -8.13
CA PHE A 56 4.55 -16.92 -8.41
C PHE A 56 4.68 -17.33 -9.88
N PRO A 57 5.91 -17.56 -10.36
CA PRO A 57 6.12 -18.01 -11.74
C PRO A 57 5.36 -19.32 -11.99
N GLY A 58 4.68 -19.39 -13.13
CA GLY A 58 3.90 -20.57 -13.55
C GLY A 58 2.52 -20.72 -12.90
N GLN A 59 2.11 -19.81 -12.02
CA GLN A 59 0.76 -19.79 -11.44
C GLN A 59 -0.08 -18.69 -12.10
N PHE A 60 -1.35 -18.98 -12.42
CA PHE A 60 -2.25 -17.96 -12.97
C PHE A 60 -3.09 -17.27 -11.91
N GLU A 61 -3.84 -18.06 -11.14
CA GLU A 61 -4.87 -17.56 -10.24
C GLU A 61 -4.32 -16.60 -9.16
N ARG A 62 -3.29 -17.02 -8.43
CA ARG A 62 -2.70 -16.23 -7.33
C ARG A 62 -2.18 -14.86 -7.77
N PRO A 63 -1.29 -14.75 -8.80
CA PRO A 63 -0.86 -13.46 -9.33
C PRO A 63 -2.00 -12.60 -9.86
N PHE A 64 -2.95 -13.23 -10.56
CA PHE A 64 -4.04 -12.51 -11.19
C PHE A 64 -4.93 -11.84 -10.14
N VAL A 65 -5.45 -12.63 -9.19
CA VAL A 65 -6.31 -12.14 -8.11
C VAL A 65 -5.55 -11.19 -7.19
N GLY A 66 -4.31 -11.54 -6.81
CA GLY A 66 -3.46 -10.68 -5.99
C GLY A 66 -3.20 -9.31 -6.60
N GLY A 67 -2.95 -9.24 -7.91
CA GLY A 67 -2.78 -7.97 -8.62
C GLY A 67 -4.07 -7.12 -8.65
N ILE A 68 -5.22 -7.76 -8.84
CA ILE A 68 -6.53 -7.08 -8.77
C ILE A 68 -6.74 -6.51 -7.37
N ILE A 69 -6.52 -7.30 -6.31
CA ILE A 69 -6.67 -6.85 -4.93
C ILE A 69 -5.71 -5.71 -4.61
N ALA A 70 -4.45 -5.81 -5.05
CA ALA A 70 -3.42 -4.79 -4.84
C ALA A 70 -3.79 -3.42 -5.43
N ALA A 71 -4.58 -3.38 -6.51
CA ALA A 71 -5.10 -2.16 -7.11
C ALA A 71 -6.47 -1.76 -6.54
N ALA A 72 -7.37 -2.72 -6.31
CA ALA A 72 -8.73 -2.47 -5.85
C ALA A 72 -8.78 -1.95 -4.41
N ALA A 73 -7.93 -2.46 -3.52
CA ALA A 73 -7.88 -2.02 -2.13
C ALA A 73 -7.59 -0.51 -1.99
N PRO A 74 -6.47 0.04 -2.49
CA PRO A 74 -6.21 1.48 -2.35
C PRO A 74 -7.18 2.32 -3.19
N TYR A 75 -7.68 1.81 -4.33
CA TYR A 75 -8.65 2.54 -5.15
C TYR A 75 -10.02 2.67 -4.49
N SER A 76 -10.49 1.63 -3.79
CA SER A 76 -11.73 1.71 -3.01
C SER A 76 -11.64 2.77 -1.90
N VAL A 77 -10.50 2.84 -1.21
CA VAL A 77 -10.23 3.87 -0.19
C VAL A 77 -10.17 5.25 -0.80
N TYR A 78 -9.52 5.42 -1.95
CA TYR A 78 -9.52 6.68 -2.70
C TYR A 78 -10.95 7.12 -3.08
N ARG A 79 -11.77 6.21 -3.60
CA ARG A 79 -13.18 6.49 -3.97
C ARG A 79 -14.02 6.87 -2.75
N LEU A 80 -13.84 6.17 -1.63
CA LEU A 80 -14.46 6.52 -0.35
C LEU A 80 -14.02 7.92 0.11
N ALA A 81 -12.74 8.24 -0.02
CA ALA A 81 -12.18 9.54 0.34
C ALA A 81 -12.75 10.67 -0.52
N ARG A 82 -12.91 10.44 -1.83
CA ARG A 82 -13.59 11.37 -2.74
C ARG A 82 -15.02 11.63 -2.31
N TRP A 83 -15.78 10.57 -2.05
CA TRP A 83 -17.18 10.70 -1.65
C TRP A 83 -17.33 11.37 -0.28
N ARG A 84 -16.50 11.01 0.70
CA ARG A 84 -16.62 11.48 2.09
C ARG A 84 -16.02 12.86 2.35
N TYR A 85 -14.92 13.20 1.66
CA TYR A 85 -14.16 14.42 1.89
C TYR A 85 -14.15 15.38 0.71
N GLY A 86 -14.73 15.00 -0.44
CA GLY A 86 -14.65 15.81 -1.65
C GLY A 86 -13.23 15.93 -2.18
N LEU A 87 -12.43 14.87 -2.08
CA LEU A 87 -11.05 14.87 -2.57
C LEU A 87 -11.01 15.13 -4.08
N HIS A 88 -10.26 16.16 -4.46
CA HIS A 88 -9.97 16.51 -5.86
C HIS A 88 -8.58 16.00 -6.25
N ALA A 89 -8.29 15.95 -7.55
CA ALA A 89 -6.99 15.50 -8.07
C ALA A 89 -5.79 16.29 -7.50
N SER A 90 -6.00 17.55 -7.08
CA SER A 90 -4.95 18.38 -6.49
C SER A 90 -4.57 17.98 -5.05
N LEU A 91 -5.31 17.07 -4.40
CA LEU A 91 -5.17 16.72 -2.98
C LEU A 91 -5.18 17.93 -2.02
N ALA A 92 -5.64 19.10 -2.47
CA ALA A 92 -5.52 20.35 -1.71
C ALA A 92 -6.26 20.32 -0.36
N ASN A 93 -7.27 19.46 -0.22
CA ASN A 93 -8.04 19.27 1.01
C ASN A 93 -7.64 18.00 1.79
N LEU A 94 -6.51 17.36 1.45
CA LEU A 94 -5.96 16.23 2.18
C LEU A 94 -5.15 16.72 3.39
N THR A 95 -5.82 16.84 4.53
CA THR A 95 -5.16 17.21 5.80
C THR A 95 -4.49 16.00 6.45
N ALA A 96 -3.52 16.23 7.34
CA ALA A 96 -2.84 15.13 8.06
C ALA A 96 -3.80 14.20 8.82
N PRO A 97 -4.84 14.68 9.53
CA PRO A 97 -5.83 13.80 10.14
C PRO A 97 -6.61 12.96 9.13
N ARG A 98 -6.99 13.54 7.97
CA ARG A 98 -7.68 12.79 6.90
C ARG A 98 -6.77 11.72 6.33
N LEU A 99 -5.49 12.05 6.09
CA LEU A 99 -4.51 11.08 5.64
C LEU A 99 -4.40 9.90 6.61
N LEU A 100 -4.30 10.15 7.93
CA LEU A 100 -4.25 9.06 8.93
C LEU A 100 -5.50 8.17 8.90
N VAL A 101 -6.69 8.74 8.69
CA VAL A 101 -7.92 7.95 8.51
C VAL A 101 -7.84 7.08 7.25
N LEU A 102 -7.31 7.61 6.15
CA LEU A 102 -7.15 6.84 4.91
C LEU A 102 -6.09 5.74 5.04
N VAL A 103 -5.01 6.00 5.79
CA VAL A 103 -4.01 4.98 6.14
C VAL A 103 -4.69 3.83 6.87
N PHE A 104 -5.42 4.12 7.94
CA PHE A 104 -6.11 3.09 8.71
C PHE A 104 -7.15 2.34 7.86
N ALA A 105 -7.97 3.06 7.09
CA ALA A 105 -8.97 2.46 6.21
C ALA A 105 -8.33 1.51 5.18
N TYR A 106 -7.20 1.91 4.60
CA TYR A 106 -6.46 1.08 3.66
C TYR A 106 -5.82 -0.15 4.32
N SER A 107 -5.20 0.03 5.49
CA SER A 107 -4.63 -1.08 6.26
C SER A 107 -5.67 -2.11 6.70
N VAL A 108 -6.96 -1.76 6.74
CA VAL A 108 -8.07 -2.71 6.93
C VAL A 108 -8.55 -3.27 5.59
N ALA A 109 -8.79 -2.43 4.59
CA ALA A 109 -9.35 -2.83 3.30
C ALA A 109 -8.45 -3.83 2.55
N SER A 110 -7.13 -3.63 2.58
CA SER A 110 -6.17 -4.50 1.90
C SER A 110 -6.19 -5.93 2.45
N PRO A 111 -5.99 -6.17 3.76
CA PRO A 111 -6.12 -7.52 4.33
C PRO A 111 -7.52 -8.11 4.16
N LEU A 112 -8.59 -7.32 4.28
CA LEU A 112 -9.95 -7.84 4.11
C LEU A 112 -10.14 -8.47 2.73
N LEU A 113 -9.70 -7.79 1.66
CA LEU A 113 -9.83 -8.32 0.30
C LEU A 113 -8.93 -9.54 0.06
N HIS A 114 -7.70 -9.56 0.58
CA HIS A 114 -6.83 -10.74 0.51
C HIS A 114 -7.44 -11.93 1.26
N HIS A 115 -8.05 -11.69 2.42
CA HIS A 115 -8.63 -12.75 3.24
C HIS A 115 -9.96 -13.28 2.70
N LEU A 116 -10.72 -12.49 1.96
CA LEU A 116 -11.84 -13.01 1.16
C LEU A 116 -11.33 -14.04 0.14
N TYR A 117 -10.23 -13.73 -0.55
CA TYR A 117 -9.59 -14.68 -1.46
C TYR A 117 -9.01 -15.89 -0.72
N PHE A 118 -8.32 -15.69 0.40
CA PHE A 118 -7.74 -16.81 1.18
C PHE A 118 -8.81 -17.74 1.75
N ALA A 119 -9.95 -17.19 2.20
CA ALA A 119 -11.09 -17.97 2.66
C ALA A 119 -11.70 -18.79 1.52
N TRP A 120 -11.87 -18.18 0.33
CA TRP A 120 -12.31 -18.90 -0.86
C TRP A 120 -11.33 -20.04 -1.20
N ALA A 121 -10.03 -19.77 -1.16
CA ALA A 121 -8.98 -20.72 -1.48
C ALA A 121 -8.75 -21.79 -0.38
N GLY A 122 -9.57 -21.81 0.68
CA GLY A 122 -9.50 -22.82 1.74
C GLY A 122 -8.26 -22.71 2.64
N GLN A 123 -7.69 -21.53 2.81
CA GLN A 123 -6.54 -21.34 3.71
C GLN A 123 -6.98 -21.30 5.18
N ASP A 124 -6.16 -21.90 6.04
CA ASP A 124 -6.35 -21.91 7.49
C ASP A 124 -5.79 -20.65 8.17
N ALA A 125 -6.08 -20.51 9.47
CA ALA A 125 -5.55 -19.45 10.34
C ALA A 125 -5.81 -18.01 9.86
N LEU A 126 -6.93 -17.79 9.17
CA LEU A 126 -7.33 -16.50 8.57
C LEU A 126 -7.25 -15.32 9.54
N LEU A 127 -7.68 -15.47 10.79
CA LEU A 127 -7.63 -14.38 11.77
C LEU A 127 -6.19 -13.96 12.09
N ARG A 128 -5.29 -14.93 12.28
CA ARG A 128 -3.89 -14.64 12.63
C ARG A 128 -3.15 -13.99 11.47
N SER A 129 -3.34 -14.51 10.25
CA SER A 129 -2.75 -13.93 9.04
C SER A 129 -3.36 -12.57 8.70
N PHE A 130 -4.64 -12.34 9.02
CA PHE A 130 -5.29 -11.03 8.85
C PHE A 130 -4.66 -9.99 9.74
N LEU A 131 -4.50 -10.29 11.04
CA LEU A 131 -3.88 -9.38 11.99
C LEU A 131 -2.42 -9.08 11.61
N ALA A 132 -1.67 -10.09 11.17
CA ALA A 132 -0.30 -9.90 10.70
C ALA A 132 -0.23 -8.96 9.48
N MET A 133 -1.09 -9.16 8.49
CA MET A 133 -1.15 -8.30 7.29
C MET A 133 -1.65 -6.89 7.62
N PHE A 134 -2.64 -6.75 8.51
CA PHE A 134 -3.11 -5.46 9.00
C PHE A 134 -2.00 -4.65 9.67
N VAL A 135 -1.25 -5.27 10.60
CA VAL A 135 -0.11 -4.62 11.26
C VAL A 135 0.97 -4.26 10.25
N GLY A 136 1.26 -5.19 9.32
CA GLY A 136 2.19 -5.00 8.22
C GLY A 136 1.88 -3.79 7.35
N ASP A 137 0.64 -3.70 6.88
CA ASP A 137 0.16 -2.63 6.01
C ASP A 137 0.10 -1.31 6.77
N LEU A 138 -0.31 -1.31 8.04
CA LEU A 138 -0.34 -0.10 8.87
C LEU A 138 1.07 0.45 9.12
N ALA A 139 1.98 -0.39 9.62
CA ALA A 139 3.35 -0.02 9.88
C ALA A 139 4.08 0.43 8.60
N GLY A 140 3.94 -0.34 7.52
CA GLY A 140 4.54 -0.02 6.23
C GLY A 140 4.02 1.28 5.64
N THR A 141 2.72 1.53 5.73
CA THR A 141 2.12 2.77 5.22
C THR A 141 2.57 3.99 6.01
N LEU A 142 2.57 3.90 7.35
CA LEU A 142 3.03 5.00 8.20
C LEU A 142 4.52 5.31 7.95
N LEU A 143 5.36 4.29 7.83
CA LEU A 143 6.79 4.46 7.53
C LEU A 143 7.02 5.17 6.21
N VAL A 144 6.30 4.80 5.15
CA VAL A 144 6.42 5.48 3.85
C VAL A 144 5.99 6.95 3.96
N ILE A 145 4.85 7.24 4.61
CA ILE A 145 4.35 8.62 4.74
C ILE A 145 5.31 9.50 5.55
N TYR A 146 5.76 9.01 6.71
CA TYR A 146 6.70 9.76 7.55
C TYR A 146 8.09 9.84 6.92
N GLY A 147 8.51 8.82 6.18
CA GLY A 147 9.74 8.83 5.39
C GLY A 147 9.71 9.92 4.32
N ILE A 148 8.64 10.02 3.55
CA ILE A 148 8.46 11.11 2.56
C ILE A 148 8.42 12.46 3.25
N LYS A 149 7.69 12.61 4.37
CA LYS A 149 7.68 13.85 5.15
C LYS A 149 9.08 14.25 5.60
N ALA A 150 9.87 13.31 6.11
CA ALA A 150 11.25 13.54 6.52
C ALA A 150 12.10 13.98 5.33
N LEU A 151 12.02 13.28 4.20
CA LEU A 151 12.73 13.65 2.96
C LEU A 151 12.37 15.07 2.50
N LEU A 152 11.08 15.43 2.51
CA LEU A 152 10.63 16.78 2.15
C LEU A 152 11.16 17.86 3.10
N SER A 153 11.32 17.55 4.39
CA SER A 153 11.89 18.49 5.35
C SER A 153 13.39 18.77 5.16
N LEU A 154 14.07 17.89 4.41
CA LEU A 154 15.48 18.06 4.04
C LEU A 154 15.65 18.91 2.77
N VAL A 155 14.58 19.16 2.01
CA VAL A 155 14.62 20.01 0.82
C VAL A 155 14.61 21.47 1.27
N PRO A 156 15.64 22.28 0.92
CA PRO A 156 15.65 23.70 1.23
C PRO A 156 14.42 24.39 0.64
N ALA A 157 13.75 25.25 1.42
CA ALA A 157 12.63 26.03 0.90
C ALA A 157 13.07 26.81 -0.35
N PRO A 158 12.26 26.85 -1.43
CA PRO A 158 12.58 27.66 -2.59
C PRO A 158 12.72 29.11 -2.13
N ILE A 159 13.89 29.72 -2.40
CA ILE A 159 14.14 31.13 -2.16
C ILE A 159 13.17 31.90 -3.05
N LEU A 160 11.99 32.25 -2.52
CA LEU A 160 11.13 33.26 -3.11
C LEU A 160 11.95 34.55 -3.09
N ARG A 161 12.54 34.90 -4.24
CA ARG A 161 13.08 36.24 -4.48
C ARG A 161 11.92 37.22 -4.35
N THR A 162 11.75 37.82 -3.19
CA THR A 162 10.96 39.05 -3.02
C THR A 162 11.73 40.17 -3.72
N GLY A 163 11.42 40.36 -5.00
CA GLY A 163 11.75 41.57 -5.74
C GLY A 163 10.56 42.52 -5.68
N VAL A 164 10.59 43.43 -4.72
CA VAL A 164 9.95 44.75 -4.79
C VAL A 164 10.97 45.75 -4.27
#